data_AF-A0A6L3F2A7-F1
#
_entry.id   AF-A0A6L3F2A7-F1
#
_cell.length_a   1.000
_cell.length_b   1.000
_cell.length_c   1.000
_cell.angle_alpha   90.00
_cell.angle_beta   90.00
_cell.angle_gamma   90.00
#
_symmetry.space_group_name_H-M   'P 1'
#
loop_
_entity.id
_entity.type
_entity.pdbx_description
1 polymer ?
#
loop_
_entity_poly.entity_id
_entity_poly.type
_entity_poly.pdbx_seq_one_letter_code
_entity_poly.pdbx_strand_id
1 'polypeptide(L)'
;MPILNGSNQAIWQSKVAPDVQGRVFSVRRLIAQITAPVAVAIAGPLADNVFEPAMNGGALEPVFSWLVGTGPGAGMSLMFFLFGGVGAVVGLGGYLFPAVRNAEDILPDHEVVAKTAVLKNRVQELTDKRHQLKNSPDTPEILGELQSISRELRQIGTEYQQIAWKKG
;
A
#
# COMPACT_ATOMS: atom_id res chain seq x y z
N MET A 1 -11.07 2.89 18.18
CA MET A 1 -10.15 3.58 17.24
C MET A 1 -10.73 3.62 15.82
N PRO A 2 -11.72 4.49 15.51
CA PRO A 2 -12.35 4.54 14.19
C PRO A 2 -11.57 5.36 13.16
N ILE A 3 -10.82 6.37 13.61
CA ILE A 3 -10.15 7.34 12.74
C ILE A 3 -8.97 6.70 11.98
N LEU A 4 -8.15 5.89 12.67
CA LEU A 4 -7.00 5.21 12.07
C LEU A 4 -7.39 4.23 10.95
N ASN A 5 -8.51 3.53 11.10
CA ASN A 5 -8.97 2.54 10.12
C ASN A 5 -9.73 3.19 8.94
N GLY A 6 -10.29 4.39 9.15
CA GLY A 6 -10.90 5.20 8.10
C GLY A 6 -9.86 5.83 7.18
N SER A 7 -8.81 6.45 7.73
CA SER A 7 -7.71 7.02 6.94
C SER A 7 -6.97 5.95 6.14
N ASN A 8 -6.71 4.79 6.73
CA ASN A 8 -6.06 3.67 6.04
C ASN A 8 -6.96 3.05 4.94
N GLN A 9 -8.29 3.16 5.02
CA GLN A 9 -9.16 2.75 3.92
C GLN A 9 -9.21 3.78 2.79
N ALA A 10 -9.23 5.07 3.11
CA ALA A 10 -9.26 6.15 2.13
C ALA A 10 -7.98 6.16 1.26
N ILE A 11 -6.81 5.94 1.87
CA ILE A 11 -5.53 5.86 1.15
C ILE A 11 -5.51 4.66 0.18
N TRP A 12 -6.02 3.50 0.61
CA TRP A 12 -6.03 2.32 -0.28
C TRP A 12 -7.04 2.46 -1.42
N GLN A 13 -8.16 3.15 -1.20
CA GLN A 13 -9.12 3.45 -2.27
C GLN A 13 -8.59 4.49 -3.27
N SER A 14 -7.77 5.45 -2.83
CA SER A 14 -7.17 6.47 -3.73
C SER A 14 -5.95 5.98 -4.50
N LYS A 15 -5.36 4.82 -4.17
CA LYS A 15 -4.14 4.30 -4.81
C LYS A 15 -4.33 3.00 -5.62
N VAL A 16 -5.45 2.28 -5.52
CA VAL A 16 -5.65 0.99 -6.22
C VAL A 16 -6.70 1.12 -7.31
N ALA A 17 -6.39 0.71 -8.55
CA ALA A 17 -7.32 0.71 -9.66
C ALA A 17 -8.50 -0.29 -9.45
N PRO A 18 -9.75 0.06 -9.83
CA PRO A 18 -10.96 -0.71 -9.50
C PRO A 18 -10.96 -2.17 -9.97
N ASP A 19 -10.20 -2.48 -11.02
CA ASP A 19 -10.09 -3.77 -11.69
C ASP A 19 -9.30 -4.83 -10.90
N VAL A 20 -8.39 -4.41 -10.01
CA VAL A 20 -7.59 -5.30 -9.14
C VAL A 20 -7.92 -5.17 -7.65
N GLN A 21 -8.73 -4.17 -7.27
CA GLN A 21 -9.16 -3.95 -5.88
C GLN A 21 -9.76 -5.22 -5.25
N GLY A 22 -10.64 -5.93 -5.95
CA GLY A 22 -11.29 -7.14 -5.42
C GLY A 22 -10.31 -8.25 -5.03
N ARG A 23 -9.21 -8.43 -5.78
CA ARG A 23 -8.17 -9.44 -5.49
C ARG A 23 -7.25 -8.98 -4.36
N VAL A 24 -6.83 -7.72 -4.39
CA VAL A 24 -5.95 -7.13 -3.37
C VAL A 24 -6.63 -7.11 -1.99
N PHE A 25 -7.90 -6.67 -1.94
CA PHE A 25 -8.67 -6.67 -0.69
C PHE A 25 -8.96 -8.09 -0.18
N SER A 26 -9.23 -9.04 -1.07
CA SER A 26 -9.48 -10.45 -0.69
C SER A 26 -8.23 -11.11 -0.13
N VAL A 27 -7.05 -10.91 -0.74
CA VAL A 27 -5.77 -11.44 -0.24
C VAL A 27 -5.42 -10.79 1.10
N ARG A 28 -5.56 -9.45 1.22
CA ARG A 28 -5.34 -8.75 2.50
C ARG A 28 -6.24 -9.29 3.61
N ARG A 29 -7.52 -9.54 3.29
CA ARG A 29 -8.50 -10.06 4.26
C ARG A 29 -8.20 -11.50 4.64
N LEU A 30 -7.80 -12.34 3.69
CA LEU A 30 -7.35 -13.71 3.95
C LEU A 30 -6.14 -13.72 4.89
N ILE A 31 -5.11 -12.91 4.60
CA ILE A 31 -3.92 -12.81 5.44
C ILE A 31 -4.32 -12.38 6.85
N ALA A 32 -5.13 -11.33 6.99
CA ALA A 32 -5.60 -10.87 8.30
C ALA A 32 -6.40 -11.94 9.06
N GLN A 33 -7.23 -12.73 8.36
CA GLN A 33 -8.05 -13.78 8.96
C GLN A 33 -7.26 -15.02 9.37
N ILE A 34 -6.16 -15.34 8.68
CA ILE A 34 -5.30 -16.49 9.01
C ILE A 34 -4.30 -16.15 10.12
N THR A 35 -3.86 -14.89 10.22
CA THR A 35 -2.90 -14.50 11.26
C THR A 35 -3.41 -14.77 12.68
N ALA A 36 -4.69 -14.50 12.96
CA ALA A 36 -5.26 -14.73 14.29
C ALA A 36 -5.26 -16.22 14.73
N PRO A 37 -5.82 -17.17 13.97
CA PRO A 37 -5.79 -18.58 14.35
C PRO A 37 -4.37 -19.15 14.39
N VAL A 38 -3.48 -18.73 13.49
CA VAL A 38 -2.07 -19.15 13.53
C VAL A 38 -1.38 -18.63 14.79
N ALA A 39 -1.60 -17.36 15.16
CA ALA A 39 -1.03 -16.80 16.37
C ALA A 39 -1.50 -17.56 17.62
N VAL A 40 -2.79 -17.87 17.73
CA VAL A 40 -3.32 -18.65 18.86
C VAL A 40 -2.75 -20.07 18.87
N ALA A 41 -2.66 -20.72 17.70
CA ALA A 41 -2.11 -22.07 17.58
C ALA A 41 -0.64 -22.17 17.99
N ILE A 42 0.15 -21.11 17.79
CA ILE A 42 1.56 -21.05 18.21
C ILE A 42 1.68 -20.59 19.66
N ALA A 43 0.85 -19.63 20.09
CA ALA A 43 0.96 -19.01 21.40
C ALA A 43 0.75 -20.00 22.54
N GLY A 44 -0.21 -20.92 22.44
CA GLY A 44 -0.46 -21.93 23.47
C GLY A 44 0.76 -22.83 23.74
N PRO A 45 1.27 -23.56 22.73
CA PRO A 45 2.47 -24.38 22.88
C PRO A 45 3.70 -23.59 23.36
N LEU A 46 3.86 -22.35 22.90
CA LEU A 46 4.98 -21.49 23.29
C LEU A 46 4.87 -21.05 24.76
N ALA A 47 3.65 -20.72 25.22
CA ALA A 47 3.39 -20.42 26.62
C ALA A 47 3.70 -21.64 27.49
N ASP A 48 3.08 -22.78 27.21
CA ASP A 48 3.08 -23.94 28.09
C ASP A 48 4.41 -24.73 28.08
N ASN A 49 5.10 -24.79 26.93
CA ASN A 49 6.31 -25.62 26.78
C ASN A 49 7.61 -24.82 26.76
N VAL A 50 7.56 -23.49 26.62
CA VAL A 50 8.78 -22.66 26.57
C VAL A 50 8.80 -21.66 27.69
N PHE A 51 7.83 -20.75 27.74
CA PHE A 51 7.88 -19.62 28.68
C PHE A 51 7.59 -20.03 30.12
N GLU A 52 6.58 -20.86 30.33
CA GLU A 52 6.19 -21.32 31.67
C GLU A 52 7.29 -22.18 32.33
N PRO A 53 7.86 -23.23 31.69
CA PRO A 53 8.95 -24.00 32.29
C PRO A 53 10.25 -23.19 32.40
N ALA A 54 10.48 -22.19 31.54
CA ALA A 54 11.66 -21.34 31.65
C ALA A 54 11.59 -20.36 32.83
N MET A 55 10.38 -20.00 33.28
CA MET A 55 10.14 -19.10 34.41
C MET A 55 9.88 -19.81 35.74
N ASN A 56 9.57 -21.12 35.71
CA ASN A 56 9.29 -21.91 36.90
C ASN A 56 10.40 -22.96 37.13
N GLY A 57 11.51 -22.53 37.73
CA GLY A 57 12.72 -23.34 37.95
C GLY A 57 13.71 -23.35 36.79
N GLY A 58 13.45 -22.56 35.75
CA GLY A 58 14.25 -22.50 34.53
C GLY A 58 15.24 -21.33 34.47
N ALA A 59 15.92 -21.21 33.33
CA ALA A 59 16.98 -20.22 33.14
C ALA A 59 16.50 -18.76 33.10
N LEU A 60 15.22 -18.50 32.83
CA LEU A 60 14.67 -17.14 32.74
C LEU A 60 14.20 -16.61 34.10
N GLU A 61 13.88 -17.50 35.04
CA GLU A 61 13.43 -17.14 36.38
C GLU A 61 14.37 -16.14 37.09
N PRO A 62 15.69 -16.39 37.26
CA PRO A 62 16.57 -15.46 37.96
C PRO A 62 16.76 -14.12 37.24
N VAL A 63 16.50 -14.07 35.93
CA VAL A 63 16.69 -12.87 35.10
C VAL A 63 15.44 -11.99 35.07
N PHE A 64 14.26 -12.60 35.04
CA PHE A 64 12.99 -11.91 34.81
C PHE A 64 12.00 -12.00 35.97
N SER A 65 12.30 -12.72 37.05
CA SER A 65 11.46 -12.81 38.25
C SER A 65 11.13 -11.45 38.86
N TRP A 66 12.04 -10.47 38.80
CA TRP A 66 11.78 -9.11 39.28
C TRP A 66 10.74 -8.35 38.44
N LEU A 67 10.53 -8.76 37.18
CA LEU A 67 9.63 -8.10 36.22
C LEU A 67 8.24 -8.75 36.22
N VAL A 68 8.18 -10.08 36.22
CA VAL A 68 6.93 -10.85 36.04
C VAL A 68 6.57 -11.74 37.23
N GLY A 69 7.42 -11.81 38.25
CA GLY A 69 7.28 -12.72 39.38
C GLY A 69 7.73 -14.15 39.09
N THR A 70 7.47 -15.05 40.04
CA THR A 70 7.83 -16.49 39.99
C THR A 70 6.63 -17.43 40.16
N GLY A 71 5.41 -16.88 40.20
CA GLY A 71 4.18 -17.65 40.37
C GLY A 71 3.66 -18.28 39.06
N PRO A 72 2.63 -19.14 39.14
CA PRO A 72 1.94 -19.66 37.96
C PRO A 72 1.44 -18.51 37.07
N GLY A 73 1.74 -18.59 35.76
CA GLY A 73 1.45 -17.55 34.77
C GLY A 73 2.56 -16.50 34.60
N ALA A 74 3.69 -16.63 35.30
CA ALA A 74 4.85 -15.75 35.10
C ALA A 74 5.44 -15.90 33.68
N GLY A 75 5.44 -17.11 33.12
CA GLY A 75 5.85 -17.36 31.74
C GLY A 75 4.97 -16.63 30.73
N MET A 76 3.65 -16.78 30.86
CA MET A 76 2.69 -16.05 30.00
C MET A 76 2.84 -14.53 30.12
N SER A 77 3.07 -14.03 31.33
CA SER A 77 3.26 -12.59 31.57
C SER A 77 4.52 -12.06 30.87
N LEU A 78 5.63 -12.81 30.92
CA LEU A 78 6.86 -12.47 30.21
C LEU A 78 6.66 -12.51 28.69
N MET A 79 5.93 -13.51 28.20
CA MET A 79 5.58 -13.64 26.80
C MET A 79 4.81 -12.41 26.29
N PHE A 80 3.75 -11.99 26.99
CA PHE A 80 3.00 -10.77 26.64
C PHE A 80 3.87 -9.52 26.67
N PHE A 81 4.74 -9.37 27.67
CA PHE A 81 5.64 -8.23 27.76
C PHE A 81 6.60 -8.16 26.56
N LEU A 82 7.23 -9.28 26.20
CA LEU A 82 8.18 -9.34 25.08
C LEU A 82 7.48 -9.09 23.73
N PHE A 83 6.39 -9.78 23.44
CA PHE A 83 5.68 -9.60 22.17
C PHE A 83 5.01 -8.23 22.07
N GLY A 84 4.50 -7.69 23.19
CA GLY A 84 4.02 -6.31 23.27
C GLY A 84 5.14 -5.30 23.00
N GLY A 85 6.33 -5.52 23.56
CA GLY A 85 7.53 -4.71 23.31
C GLY A 85 7.96 -4.75 21.85
N VAL A 86 7.99 -5.93 21.21
CA VAL A 86 8.28 -6.07 19.79
C VAL A 86 7.25 -5.30 18.95
N GLY A 87 5.95 -5.43 19.28
CA GLY A 87 4.89 -4.68 18.60
C GLY A 87 5.08 -3.16 18.72
N ALA A 88 5.45 -2.68 19.90
CA ALA A 88 5.74 -1.26 20.13
C ALA A 88 6.96 -0.79 19.32
N VAL A 89 8.05 -1.57 19.28
CA VAL A 89 9.25 -1.27 18.47
C VAL A 89 8.93 -1.24 16.98
N VAL A 90 8.13 -2.19 16.48
CA VAL A 90 7.69 -2.20 15.07
C VAL A 90 6.83 -0.98 14.76
N GLY A 91 5.90 -0.62 15.65
CA GLY A 91 5.06 0.57 15.49
C GLY A 91 5.88 1.87 15.46
N LEU A 92 6.81 2.02 16.42
CA LEU A 92 7.73 3.16 16.48
C LEU A 92 8.68 3.18 15.27
N GLY A 93 9.19 2.02 14.85
CA GLY A 93 9.99 1.87 13.64
C GLY A 93 9.23 2.37 12.41
N GLY A 94 8.02 1.89 12.18
CA GLY A 94 7.18 2.35 11.07
C GLY A 94 6.94 3.87 11.07
N TYR A 95 6.83 4.49 12.26
CA TYR A 95 6.73 5.94 12.39
C TYR A 95 8.03 6.68 12.05
N LEU A 96 9.18 6.11 12.42
CA LEU A 96 10.50 6.70 12.21
C LEU A 96 11.03 6.49 10.78
N PHE A 97 10.55 5.50 10.04
CA PHE A 97 10.95 5.24 8.67
C PHE A 97 10.24 6.19 7.68
N PRO A 98 10.95 7.13 7.03
CA PRO A 98 10.34 8.09 6.10
C PRO A 98 9.67 7.43 4.89
N ALA A 99 10.15 6.25 4.48
CA ALA A 99 9.54 5.47 3.41
C ALA A 99 8.14 4.92 3.76
N VAL A 100 7.87 4.67 5.05
CA VAL A 100 6.55 4.25 5.53
C VAL A 100 5.69 5.46 5.86
N ARG A 101 6.30 6.50 6.48
CA ARG A 101 5.63 7.75 6.82
C ARG A 101 5.17 8.55 5.59
N ASN A 102 5.97 8.61 4.54
CA ASN A 102 5.68 9.40 3.33
C ASN A 102 5.17 8.52 2.18
N ALA A 103 4.73 7.29 2.46
CA ALA A 103 4.20 6.38 1.44
C ALA A 103 3.01 6.98 0.67
N GLU A 104 2.26 7.89 1.33
CA GLU A 104 1.15 8.65 0.73
C GLU A 104 1.62 9.66 -0.33
N ASP A 105 2.79 10.29 -0.12
CA ASP A 105 3.40 11.28 -1.03
C ASP A 105 4.20 10.60 -2.15
N ILE A 106 4.80 9.44 -1.88
CA ILE A 106 5.70 8.75 -2.82
C ILE A 106 4.92 8.04 -3.94
N LEU A 107 3.73 7.49 -3.65
CA LEU A 107 2.91 6.83 -4.67
C LEU A 107 1.95 7.82 -5.36
N PRO A 108 1.95 7.95 -6.69
CA PRO A 108 0.93 8.73 -7.41
C PRO A 108 -0.48 8.14 -7.23
N ASP A 109 -1.50 9.00 -7.15
CA ASP A 109 -2.90 8.56 -7.12
C ASP A 109 -3.28 7.77 -8.38
N HIS A 110 -4.09 6.72 -8.22
CA HIS A 110 -4.46 5.83 -9.33
C HIS A 110 -5.22 6.56 -10.45
N GLU A 111 -6.03 7.57 -10.10
CA GLU A 111 -6.74 8.41 -11.06
C GLU A 111 -5.77 9.18 -11.96
N VAL A 112 -4.66 9.66 -11.40
CA VAL A 112 -3.61 10.36 -12.13
C VAL A 112 -2.89 9.39 -13.07
N VAL A 113 -2.59 8.16 -12.62
CA VAL A 113 -1.95 7.14 -13.44
C VAL A 113 -2.86 6.69 -14.59
N ALA A 114 -4.14 6.42 -14.32
CA ALA A 114 -5.12 6.01 -15.32
C ALA A 114 -5.37 7.11 -16.36
N LYS A 115 -5.60 8.36 -15.92
CA LYS A 115 -5.81 9.49 -16.82
C LYS A 115 -4.57 9.78 -17.68
N THR A 116 -3.38 9.69 -17.09
CA THR A 116 -2.11 9.80 -17.82
C THR A 116 -1.97 8.70 -18.87
N ALA A 117 -2.28 7.44 -18.53
CA ALA A 117 -2.21 6.32 -19.46
C ALA A 117 -3.17 6.50 -20.66
N VAL A 118 -4.41 6.92 -20.41
CA VAL A 118 -5.39 7.23 -21.47
C VAL A 118 -4.87 8.32 -22.39
N LEU A 119 -4.36 9.43 -21.84
CA LEU A 119 -3.83 10.53 -22.64
C LEU A 119 -2.58 10.10 -23.43
N LYS A 120 -1.69 9.26 -22.88
CA LYS A 120 -0.54 8.70 -23.63
C LYS A 120 -1.01 7.90 -24.84
N ASN A 121 -1.98 7.00 -24.64
CA ASN A 121 -2.52 6.19 -25.73
C ASN A 121 -3.16 7.06 -26.82
N ARG A 122 -3.91 8.11 -26.44
CA ARG A 122 -4.51 9.04 -27.39
C ARG A 122 -3.49 9.84 -28.19
N VAL A 123 -2.40 10.30 -27.54
CA VAL A 123 -1.29 10.98 -28.23
C VAL A 123 -0.63 10.04 -29.23
N GLN A 124 -0.44 8.77 -28.88
CA GLN A 124 0.13 7.78 -29.78
C GLN A 124 -0.77 7.56 -31.00
N GLU A 125 -2.07 7.32 -30.80
CA GLU A 125 -3.06 7.14 -31.87
C GLU A 125 -3.09 8.35 -32.83
N LEU A 126 -3.10 9.57 -32.29
CA LEU A 126 -3.11 10.80 -33.10
C LEU A 126 -1.80 11.01 -33.86
N THR A 127 -0.67 10.61 -33.28
CA THR A 127 0.64 10.68 -33.94
C THR A 127 0.72 9.69 -35.09
N ASP A 128 0.23 8.47 -34.87
CA ASP A 128 0.16 7.43 -35.90
C ASP A 128 -0.79 7.84 -37.04
N LYS A 129 -1.97 8.38 -36.70
CA LYS A 129 -2.94 8.90 -37.68
C LYS A 129 -2.34 10.06 -38.47
N ARG A 130 -1.63 11.00 -37.82
CA ARG A 130 -0.92 12.10 -38.50
C ARG A 130 0.13 11.58 -39.47
N HIS A 131 0.90 10.57 -39.07
CA HIS A 131 1.93 9.97 -39.91
C HIS A 131 1.31 9.28 -41.14
N GLN A 132 0.21 8.55 -40.97
CA GLN A 132 -0.54 7.95 -42.08
C GLN A 132 -1.05 9.01 -43.06
N LEU A 133 -1.70 10.06 -42.55
CA LEU A 133 -2.25 11.13 -43.38
C LEU A 133 -1.20 11.93 -44.13
N LYS A 134 0.00 12.09 -43.56
CA LYS A 134 1.13 12.78 -44.23
C LYS A 134 1.68 11.98 -45.42
N ASN A 135 1.45 10.68 -45.46
CA ASN A 135 1.84 9.81 -46.58
C ASN A 135 0.74 9.66 -47.64
N SER A 136 -0.43 10.26 -47.41
CA SER A 136 -1.56 10.30 -48.35
C SER A 136 -1.46 11.51 -49.31
N PRO A 137 -2.16 11.50 -50.46
CA PRO A 137 -2.14 12.60 -51.42
C PRO A 137 -2.67 13.92 -50.80
N ASP A 138 -1.98 15.03 -51.00
CA ASP A 138 -2.36 16.34 -50.44
C ASP A 138 -3.73 16.82 -50.97
N THR A 139 -4.79 16.49 -50.21
CA THR A 139 -6.19 16.82 -50.51
C THR A 139 -6.73 17.78 -49.44
N PRO A 140 -7.64 18.72 -49.76
CA PRO A 140 -8.21 19.65 -48.77
C PRO A 140 -8.81 18.98 -47.53
N GLU A 141 -9.36 17.77 -47.68
CA GLU A 141 -9.90 16.95 -46.60
C GLU A 141 -8.80 16.50 -45.60
N ILE A 142 -7.64 16.06 -46.11
CA ILE A 142 -6.49 15.63 -45.31
C ILE A 142 -5.89 16.82 -44.55
N LEU A 143 -5.82 18.00 -45.17
CA LEU A 143 -5.37 19.22 -44.50
C LEU A 143 -6.31 19.60 -43.34
N GLY A 144 -7.62 19.42 -43.51
CA GLY A 144 -8.61 19.58 -42.45
C GLY A 144 -8.42 18.61 -41.28
N GLU A 145 -8.13 17.33 -41.58
CA GLU A 145 -7.83 16.31 -40.56
C GLU A 145 -6.51 16.57 -39.82
N LEU A 146 -5.46 17.01 -40.52
CA LEU A 146 -4.19 17.37 -39.88
C LEU A 146 -4.35 18.56 -38.92
N GLN A 147 -5.22 19.52 -39.25
CA GLN A 147 -5.58 20.63 -38.37
C GLN A 147 -6.42 20.19 -37.17
N SER A 148 -7.33 19.22 -37.32
CA SER A 148 -8.08 18.67 -36.18
C SER A 148 -7.15 17.93 -35.22
N ILE A 149 -6.27 17.07 -35.74
CA ILE A 149 -5.25 16.38 -34.94
C ILE A 149 -4.35 17.37 -34.20
N SER A 150 -3.92 18.45 -34.86
CA SER A 150 -3.10 19.48 -34.21
C SER A 150 -3.83 20.20 -33.08
N ARG A 151 -5.15 20.42 -33.19
CA ARG A 151 -5.95 21.04 -32.12
C ARG A 151 -6.10 20.08 -30.94
N GLU A 152 -6.37 18.81 -31.22
CA GLU A 152 -6.55 17.78 -30.20
C GLU A 152 -5.24 17.51 -29.42
N LEU A 153 -4.09 17.46 -30.10
CA LEU A 153 -2.79 17.36 -29.45
C LEU A 153 -2.48 18.55 -28.51
N ARG A 154 -2.89 19.77 -28.89
CA ARG A 154 -2.76 20.95 -28.01
C ARG A 154 -3.66 20.84 -26.79
N GLN A 155 -4.90 20.39 -26.95
CA GLN A 155 -5.83 20.18 -25.84
C GLN A 155 -5.30 19.15 -24.84
N ILE A 156 -4.81 18.00 -25.34
CA ILE A 156 -4.20 16.97 -24.51
C ILE A 156 -2.99 17.52 -23.73
N GLY A 157 -2.15 18.35 -24.38
CA GLY A 157 -1.03 19.02 -23.71
C GLY A 157 -1.48 19.88 -22.51
N THR A 158 -2.56 20.64 -22.66
CA THR A 158 -3.16 21.43 -21.57
C THR A 158 -3.70 20.54 -20.44
N GLU A 159 -4.37 19.43 -20.77
CA GLU A 159 -4.88 18.48 -19.79
C GLU A 159 -3.75 17.79 -19.00
N TYR A 160 -2.63 17.47 -19.67
CA TYR A 160 -1.42 16.96 -19.02
C TYR A 160 -0.85 17.93 -17.98
N GLN A 161 -0.78 19.22 -18.32
CA GLN A 161 -0.27 20.22 -17.40
C GLN A 161 -1.17 20.41 -16.19
N GLN A 162 -2.50 20.35 -16.35
CA GLN A 162 -3.44 20.43 -15.24
C GLN A 162 -3.30 19.22 -14.28
N ILE A 163 -3.03 18.04 -14.80
CA ILE A 163 -2.78 16.84 -13.99
C ILE A 163 -1.47 16.97 -13.20
N ALA A 164 -0.41 17.51 -13.83
CA ALA A 164 0.87 17.74 -13.18
C ALA A 164 0.80 18.80 -12.08
N TRP A 165 0.01 19.86 -12.27
CA TRP A 165 -0.20 20.94 -11.30
C TRP A 165 -0.99 20.52 -10.05
N LYS A 166 -1.87 19.53 -10.13
CA LYS A 166 -2.60 18.99 -8.96
C LYS A 166 -1.72 18.12 -8.04
N LYS A 167 -0.45 17.91 -8.40
CA LYS A 167 0.46 16.96 -7.77
C LYS A 167 1.53 17.61 -6.87
N GLY A 168 1.63 18.95 -6.87
CA GLY A 168 2.56 19.73 -6.05
C GLY A 168 1.81 20.68 -5.14
#